data_AF-A0A7W7ZYY8-F1
#
_entry.id   AF-A0A7W7ZYY8-F1
#
_cell.length_a   1.000
_cell.length_b   1.000
_cell.length_c   1.000
_cell.angle_alpha   90.00
_cell.angle_beta   90.00
_cell.angle_gamma   90.00
#
_symmetry.space_group_name_H-M   'P 1'
#
loop_
_entity.id
_entity.type
_entity.pdbx_description
1 polymer ?
#
loop_
_entity_poly.entity_id
_entity_poly.type
_entity_poly.pdbx_seq_one_letter_code
_entity_poly.pdbx_strand_id
1 'polypeptide(L)'
;MTIALRYAARSDVGLLREGNEDSAYASGRLLAVADGMGGHAHGEVASSVAIAAMASLEEAQQGGDLLNAIEAAVRDANRKLHEMVGRDPSLKGMGTTLTAMLWNGTQVALVHVGDSRAYLLRRGELYQITHDHTLVQQLVDDGRITPEEAATHPQRSILLRALDGSGEVDPDLTLREAQIGDRYLLCSDGLSGVVSAETLHATLTNIDDPEEVVRQLIDLANRGGGPDNITCVLADVIELTDGQPVPAEAAVVGAAGMNRSRGNPSGNPAGRVSAVTAPQPAITDDDFDEPGVQTSRRSPKRRRVWPVLVTVLAVGAVVVGVGGYVGWQWTQDQFFVGARGDEVVIYRGIQQQVGPLELFEVVKGTGLQVSTLSDPDKADIQQGIPVESIDDGIKRITGLKPSTSKSTPPASTSPTPTATKKSQ
;
A
#
# COMPACT_ATOMS: atom_id res chain seq x y z
N MET A 1 -20.95 15.37 35.56
CA MET A 1 -21.56 15.57 34.22
C MET A 1 -21.65 14.22 33.57
N THR A 2 -22.81 13.85 33.04
CA THR A 2 -23.01 12.57 32.38
C THR A 2 -22.88 12.82 30.88
N ILE A 3 -21.93 12.15 30.22
CA ILE A 3 -21.73 12.27 28.77
C ILE A 3 -22.18 10.98 28.07
N ALA A 4 -22.61 11.11 26.82
CA ALA A 4 -22.87 10.00 25.90
C ALA A 4 -22.01 10.17 24.64
N LEU A 5 -21.84 9.07 23.91
CA LEU A 5 -21.30 9.08 22.56
C LEU A 5 -22.44 8.90 21.55
N ARG A 6 -22.53 9.83 20.60
CA ARG A 6 -23.27 9.63 19.35
C ARG A 6 -22.25 9.28 18.27
N TYR A 7 -22.30 8.07 17.74
CA TYR A 7 -21.23 7.52 16.90
C TYR A 7 -21.76 6.97 15.58
N ALA A 8 -20.86 6.89 14.59
CA ALA A 8 -21.06 6.20 13.34
C ALA A 8 -19.75 5.51 12.92
N ALA A 9 -19.86 4.36 12.27
CA ALA A 9 -18.71 3.60 11.76
C ALA A 9 -18.97 3.20 10.31
N ARG A 10 -17.95 3.31 9.47
CA ARG A 10 -18.03 2.87 8.08
C ARG A 10 -16.71 2.29 7.61
N SER A 11 -16.80 1.26 6.78
CA SER A 11 -15.66 0.60 6.16
C SER A 11 -15.99 0.29 4.71
N ASP A 12 -15.02 0.48 3.83
CA ASP A 12 -15.11 0.28 2.38
C ASP A 12 -13.85 -0.43 1.89
N VAL A 13 -13.99 -1.32 0.89
CA VAL A 13 -12.86 -2.07 0.32
C VAL A 13 -11.88 -1.12 -0.40
N GLY A 14 -12.34 0.05 -0.84
CA GLY A 14 -11.61 0.89 -1.78
C GLY A 14 -11.80 0.40 -3.21
N LEU A 15 -10.99 0.95 -4.13
CA LEU A 15 -11.10 0.68 -5.57
C LEU A 15 -10.04 -0.29 -6.10
N LEU A 16 -8.94 -0.48 -5.36
CA LEU A 16 -7.78 -1.26 -5.81
C LEU A 16 -7.60 -2.61 -5.10
N ARG A 17 -8.24 -2.82 -3.93
CA ARG A 17 -8.12 -4.06 -3.15
C ARG A 17 -9.24 -5.04 -3.53
N GLU A 18 -8.95 -6.34 -3.41
CA GLU A 18 -9.93 -7.41 -3.68
C GLU A 18 -10.80 -7.75 -2.46
N GLY A 19 -10.28 -7.51 -1.26
CA GLY A 19 -10.92 -7.80 0.02
C GLY A 19 -10.71 -6.69 1.03
N ASN A 20 -11.44 -6.75 2.13
CA ASN A 20 -11.34 -5.78 3.23
C ASN A 20 -10.67 -6.43 4.44
N GLU A 21 -9.44 -6.00 4.72
CA GLU A 21 -8.65 -6.47 5.85
C GLU A 21 -8.79 -5.54 7.07
N ASP A 22 -9.45 -4.39 6.94
CA ASP A 22 -9.78 -3.52 8.06
C ASP A 22 -10.92 -4.08 8.91
N SER A 23 -10.90 -3.76 10.20
CA SER A 23 -12.02 -3.99 11.11
C SER A 23 -12.21 -2.78 12.02
N ALA A 24 -13.46 -2.48 12.37
CA ALA A 24 -13.76 -1.44 13.34
C ALA A 24 -14.97 -1.75 14.23
N TYR A 25 -14.98 -1.11 15.39
CA TYR A 25 -15.98 -1.24 16.42
C TYR A 25 -16.34 0.14 16.99
N ALA A 26 -17.62 0.41 17.18
CA ALA A 26 -18.09 1.64 17.78
C ALA A 26 -19.30 1.40 18.68
N SER A 27 -19.25 1.94 19.90
CA SER A 27 -20.32 1.87 20.87
C SER A 27 -20.38 3.11 21.75
N GLY A 28 -21.32 3.11 22.72
CA GLY A 28 -21.41 4.17 23.72
C GLY A 28 -20.20 4.30 24.65
N ARG A 29 -19.26 3.34 24.64
CA ARG A 29 -18.10 3.32 25.53
C ARG A 29 -16.77 3.01 24.86
N LEU A 30 -16.77 2.38 23.68
CA LEU A 30 -15.57 1.91 23.02
C LEU A 30 -15.60 2.28 21.54
N LEU A 31 -14.51 2.87 21.06
CA LEU A 31 -14.24 3.04 19.63
C LEU A 31 -12.93 2.32 19.32
N ALA A 32 -12.86 1.57 18.22
CA ALA A 32 -11.65 0.90 17.80
C ALA A 32 -11.59 0.76 16.27
N VAL A 33 -10.39 0.95 15.72
CA VAL A 33 -10.06 0.66 14.31
C VAL A 33 -8.79 -0.19 14.31
N ALA A 34 -8.78 -1.22 13.48
CA ALA A 34 -7.64 -2.09 13.26
C ALA A 34 -7.49 -2.32 11.76
N ASP A 35 -6.33 -1.95 11.22
CA ASP A 35 -5.96 -2.16 9.82
C ASP A 35 -5.17 -3.47 9.73
N GLY A 36 -5.73 -4.46 9.04
CA GLY A 36 -5.16 -5.79 8.93
C GLY A 36 -4.12 -5.86 7.83
N MET A 37 -2.95 -6.38 8.13
CA MET A 37 -1.88 -6.58 7.15
C MET A 37 -1.47 -8.05 7.10
N GLY A 38 -1.20 -8.54 5.90
CA GLY A 38 -0.68 -9.88 5.69
C GLY A 38 -0.60 -10.21 4.20
N GLY A 39 0.21 -11.21 3.85
CA GLY A 39 0.01 -11.89 2.56
C GLY A 39 -1.32 -12.64 2.54
N HIS A 40 -1.61 -13.39 1.46
CA HIS A 40 -2.75 -14.31 1.31
C HIS A 40 -3.88 -14.22 2.39
N ALA A 41 -4.67 -13.15 2.37
CA ALA A 41 -5.89 -12.98 3.18
C ALA A 41 -5.73 -13.22 4.70
N HIS A 42 -4.55 -12.94 5.28
CA HIS A 42 -4.36 -13.09 6.72
C HIS A 42 -4.66 -11.79 7.51
N GLY A 43 -4.65 -10.62 6.87
CA GLY A 43 -4.89 -9.34 7.56
C GLY A 43 -6.29 -9.27 8.16
N GLU A 44 -7.30 -9.74 7.44
CA GLU A 44 -8.70 -9.80 7.88
C GLU A 44 -8.88 -10.57 9.21
N VAL A 45 -8.07 -11.60 9.41
CA VAL A 45 -8.09 -12.44 10.61
C VAL A 45 -7.48 -11.68 11.77
N ALA A 46 -6.33 -11.04 11.58
CA ALA A 46 -5.68 -10.28 12.63
C ALA A 46 -6.51 -9.09 13.11
N SER A 47 -7.01 -8.27 12.19
CA SER A 47 -7.82 -7.11 12.56
C SER A 47 -9.10 -7.54 13.28
N SER A 48 -9.75 -8.62 12.83
CA SER A 48 -10.94 -9.18 13.49
C SER A 48 -10.64 -9.65 14.92
N VAL A 49 -9.50 -10.30 15.15
CA VAL A 49 -9.08 -10.77 16.48
C VAL A 49 -8.79 -9.59 17.41
N ALA A 50 -8.11 -8.56 16.91
CA ALA A 50 -7.84 -7.35 17.69
C ALA A 50 -9.13 -6.64 18.10
N ILE A 51 -10.07 -6.43 17.17
CA ILE A 51 -11.37 -5.83 17.45
C ILE A 51 -12.20 -6.69 18.42
N ALA A 52 -12.20 -8.02 18.27
CA ALA A 52 -12.90 -8.90 19.19
C ALA A 52 -12.35 -8.84 20.62
N ALA A 53 -11.03 -8.73 20.78
CA ALA A 53 -10.41 -8.53 22.09
C ALA A 53 -10.82 -7.19 22.71
N MET A 54 -10.86 -6.11 21.92
CA MET A 54 -11.34 -4.81 22.39
C MET A 54 -12.82 -4.86 22.80
N ALA A 55 -13.68 -5.46 21.99
CA ALA A 55 -15.12 -5.56 22.25
C ALA A 55 -15.44 -6.25 23.58
N SER A 56 -14.57 -7.16 24.07
CA SER A 56 -14.74 -7.80 25.38
C SER A 56 -14.70 -6.80 26.55
N LEU A 57 -14.13 -5.60 26.35
CA LEU A 57 -14.11 -4.55 27.35
C LEU A 57 -15.49 -3.96 27.61
N GLU A 58 -16.46 -4.08 26.70
CA GLU A 58 -17.83 -3.60 26.93
C GLU A 58 -18.47 -4.21 28.16
N GLU A 59 -18.23 -5.51 28.37
CA GLU A 59 -18.80 -6.29 29.46
C GLU A 59 -18.03 -6.10 30.77
N ALA A 60 -16.83 -5.52 30.72
CA ALA A 60 -15.99 -5.27 31.89
C ALA A 60 -16.58 -4.18 32.79
N GLN A 61 -16.51 -4.41 34.10
CA GLN A 61 -17.14 -3.57 35.12
C GLN A 61 -16.67 -2.11 35.06
N GLN A 62 -17.62 -1.18 35.05
CA GLN A 62 -17.36 0.26 35.11
C GLN A 62 -16.69 0.60 36.46
N GLY A 63 -15.54 1.29 36.42
CA GLY A 63 -14.82 1.73 37.62
C GLY A 63 -13.42 1.13 37.83
N GLY A 64 -12.98 0.23 36.96
CA GLY A 64 -11.58 -0.23 36.91
C GLY A 64 -10.62 0.82 36.31
N ASP A 65 -9.32 0.60 36.48
CA ASP A 65 -8.28 1.38 35.81
C ASP A 65 -8.36 1.18 34.29
N LEU A 66 -8.75 2.24 33.59
CA LEU A 66 -8.96 2.23 32.14
C LEU A 66 -7.70 1.84 31.36
N LEU A 67 -6.52 2.33 31.79
CA LEU A 67 -5.27 2.07 31.08
C LEU A 67 -4.88 0.60 31.21
N ASN A 68 -4.96 0.07 32.44
CA ASN A 68 -4.71 -1.34 32.68
C ASN A 68 -5.70 -2.25 31.94
N ALA A 69 -6.98 -1.87 31.86
CA ALA A 69 -7.99 -2.64 31.15
C ALA A 69 -7.72 -2.69 29.64
N ILE A 70 -7.46 -1.53 29.01
CA ILE A 70 -7.21 -1.47 27.58
C ILE A 70 -5.87 -2.12 27.21
N GLU A 71 -4.83 -1.94 28.02
CA GLU A 71 -3.53 -2.61 27.85
C GLU A 71 -3.66 -4.14 27.96
N ALA A 72 -4.41 -4.63 28.95
CA ALA A 72 -4.66 -6.07 29.09
C ALA A 72 -5.38 -6.65 27.86
N ALA A 73 -6.30 -5.90 27.27
CA ALA A 73 -6.99 -6.31 26.03
C ALA A 73 -6.05 -6.31 24.82
N VAL A 74 -5.10 -5.37 24.72
CA VAL A 74 -4.07 -5.39 23.67
C VAL A 74 -3.15 -6.60 23.82
N ARG A 75 -2.71 -6.89 25.05
CA ARG A 75 -1.90 -8.08 25.35
C ARG A 75 -2.66 -9.38 25.06
N ASP A 76 -3.97 -9.42 25.33
CA ASP A 76 -4.84 -10.55 24.95
C ASP A 76 -4.97 -10.71 23.44
N ALA A 77 -5.16 -9.62 22.70
CA ALA A 77 -5.16 -9.64 21.23
C ALA A 77 -3.85 -10.22 20.70
N ASN A 78 -2.71 -9.69 21.13
CA ASN A 78 -1.39 -10.16 20.66
C ASN A 78 -1.14 -11.64 21.02
N ARG A 79 -1.52 -12.07 22.23
CA ARG A 79 -1.43 -13.48 22.63
C ARG A 79 -2.29 -14.38 21.73
N LYS A 80 -3.52 -13.98 21.41
CA LYS A 80 -4.40 -14.74 20.51
C LYS A 80 -3.78 -14.87 19.11
N LEU A 81 -3.21 -13.80 18.57
CA LEU A 81 -2.49 -13.84 17.30
C LEU A 81 -1.29 -14.82 17.38
N HIS A 82 -0.50 -14.76 18.46
CA HIS A 82 0.60 -15.69 18.68
C HIS A 82 0.15 -17.16 18.69
N GLU A 83 -0.93 -17.47 19.42
CA GLU A 83 -1.48 -18.81 19.47
C GLU A 83 -1.97 -19.30 18.09
N MET A 84 -2.55 -18.41 17.29
CA MET A 84 -3.02 -18.73 15.95
C MET A 84 -1.85 -19.07 15.02
N VAL A 85 -0.80 -18.25 15.01
CA VAL A 85 0.43 -18.53 14.23
C VAL A 85 1.12 -19.82 14.70
N GLY A 86 1.07 -20.11 16.01
CA GLY A 86 1.59 -21.36 16.56
C GLY A 86 0.81 -22.61 16.13
N ARG A 87 -0.51 -22.49 15.91
CA ARG A 87 -1.37 -23.59 15.41
C ARG A 87 -1.28 -23.75 13.91
N ASP A 88 -1.19 -22.65 13.17
CA ASP A 88 -1.10 -22.63 11.72
C ASP A 88 0.07 -21.73 11.27
N PRO A 89 1.24 -22.32 10.96
CA PRO A 89 2.39 -21.58 10.49
C PRO A 89 2.18 -20.82 9.17
N SER A 90 1.12 -21.12 8.41
CA SER A 90 0.80 -20.36 7.19
C SER A 90 0.34 -18.92 7.48
N LEU A 91 -0.15 -18.66 8.70
CA LEU A 91 -0.53 -17.33 9.19
C LEU A 91 0.70 -16.46 9.56
N LYS A 92 1.92 -16.96 9.37
CA LYS A 92 3.13 -16.21 9.71
C LYS A 92 3.23 -14.95 8.85
N GLY A 93 3.49 -13.81 9.49
CA GLY A 93 3.55 -12.50 8.85
C GLY A 93 2.20 -11.79 8.79
N MET A 94 1.14 -12.39 9.33
CA MET A 94 -0.09 -11.71 9.69
C MET A 94 0.19 -10.68 10.79
N GLY A 95 -0.43 -9.51 10.68
CA GLY A 95 -0.48 -8.53 11.75
C GLY A 95 -1.63 -7.55 11.58
N THR A 96 -1.78 -6.64 12.51
CA THR A 96 -2.73 -5.54 12.40
C THR A 96 -2.29 -4.34 13.21
N THR A 97 -2.67 -3.15 12.77
CA THR A 97 -2.63 -1.96 13.63
C THR A 97 -3.76 -2.03 14.65
N LEU A 98 -3.69 -1.18 15.67
CA LEU A 98 -4.80 -1.00 16.60
C LEU A 98 -4.78 0.42 17.15
N THR A 99 -5.88 1.14 16.92
CA THR A 99 -6.16 2.40 17.61
C THR A 99 -7.50 2.28 18.28
N ALA A 100 -7.56 2.44 19.60
CA ALA A 100 -8.81 2.30 20.34
C ALA A 100 -8.91 3.33 21.48
N MET A 101 -10.15 3.73 21.76
CA MET A 101 -10.49 4.68 22.81
C MET A 101 -11.60 4.10 23.69
N LEU A 102 -11.39 4.12 25.02
CA LEU A 102 -12.29 3.55 26.02
C LEU A 102 -12.71 4.61 27.02
N TRP A 103 -14.03 4.81 27.16
CA TRP A 103 -14.62 5.80 28.06
C TRP A 103 -15.01 5.22 29.43
N ASN A 104 -14.85 6.04 30.46
CA ASN A 104 -15.51 5.90 31.76
C ASN A 104 -15.85 7.29 32.30
N GLY A 105 -17.12 7.69 32.16
CA GLY A 105 -17.51 9.08 32.38
C GLY A 105 -16.75 10.00 31.43
N THR A 106 -16.12 11.05 31.94
CA THR A 106 -15.32 11.99 31.15
C THR A 106 -13.88 11.52 30.89
N GLN A 107 -13.44 10.43 31.53
CA GLN A 107 -12.09 9.90 31.31
C GLN A 107 -12.07 9.01 30.07
N VAL A 108 -11.02 9.17 29.26
CA VAL A 108 -10.82 8.39 28.03
C VAL A 108 -9.40 7.84 28.02
N ALA A 109 -9.26 6.52 27.97
CA ALA A 109 -8.00 5.89 27.66
C ALA A 109 -7.88 5.72 26.15
N LEU A 110 -6.76 6.17 25.57
CA LEU A 110 -6.37 5.93 24.18
C LEU A 110 -5.21 4.94 24.17
N VAL A 111 -5.35 3.90 23.37
CA VAL A 111 -4.27 2.97 23.03
C VAL A 111 -3.99 3.03 21.53
N HIS A 112 -2.72 2.98 21.15
CA HIS A 112 -2.31 3.07 19.76
C HIS A 112 -1.09 2.20 19.44
N VAL A 113 -1.18 1.44 18.34
CA VAL A 113 -0.09 0.70 17.70
C VAL A 113 -0.28 0.75 16.18
N GLY A 114 0.66 1.34 15.44
CA GLY A 114 0.67 1.27 13.98
C GLY A 114 0.55 2.67 13.39
N ASP A 115 -0.12 2.81 12.25
CA ASP A 115 -0.32 4.08 11.54
C ASP A 115 -1.79 4.44 11.28
N SER A 116 -2.72 3.63 11.81
CA SER A 116 -4.09 4.11 12.01
C SER A 116 -4.08 5.33 12.93
N ARG A 117 -4.94 6.31 12.68
CA ARG A 117 -4.88 7.60 13.37
C ARG A 117 -6.14 7.87 14.18
N ALA A 118 -5.96 8.57 15.29
CA ALA A 118 -7.06 9.23 15.98
C ALA A 118 -6.89 10.75 15.93
N TYR A 119 -7.99 11.45 15.70
CA TYR A 119 -8.09 12.90 15.71
C TYR A 119 -9.13 13.38 16.70
N LEU A 120 -8.91 14.56 17.27
CA LEU A 120 -9.83 15.31 18.11
C LEU A 120 -10.12 16.66 17.47
N LEU A 121 -11.38 16.91 17.13
CA LEU A 121 -11.88 18.25 16.84
C LEU A 121 -12.42 18.84 18.13
N ARG A 122 -11.79 19.91 18.62
CA ARG A 122 -12.20 20.62 19.83
C ARG A 122 -12.12 22.12 19.60
N ARG A 123 -13.23 22.82 19.85
CA ARG A 123 -13.35 24.29 19.71
C ARG A 123 -12.92 24.80 18.31
N GLY A 124 -13.24 24.02 17.28
CA GLY A 124 -12.94 24.37 15.88
C GLY A 124 -11.53 24.02 15.41
N GLU A 125 -10.68 23.46 16.26
CA GLU A 125 -9.32 23.05 15.91
C GLU A 125 -9.22 21.52 15.85
N LEU A 126 -8.53 20.99 14.82
CA LEU A 126 -8.31 19.55 14.63
C LEU A 126 -6.91 19.17 15.07
N TYR A 127 -6.81 18.19 15.96
CA TYR A 127 -5.55 17.67 16.49
C TYR A 127 -5.44 16.19 16.16
N GLN A 128 -4.33 15.76 15.55
CA GLN A 128 -3.96 14.35 15.58
C GLN A 128 -3.48 14.01 17.00
N ILE A 129 -4.09 13.01 17.63
CA ILE A 129 -3.82 12.64 19.03
C ILE A 129 -3.04 11.33 19.19
N THR A 130 -2.72 10.67 18.06
CA THR A 130 -1.82 9.51 17.94
C THR A 130 -0.55 9.90 17.18
N HIS A 131 0.52 9.13 17.38
CA HIS A 131 1.80 9.32 16.70
C HIS A 131 2.12 8.08 15.90
N ASP A 132 2.27 8.21 14.58
CA ASP A 132 2.38 7.06 13.69
C ASP A 132 3.65 6.24 13.98
N HIS A 133 3.52 4.93 14.10
CA HIS A 133 4.64 4.00 14.23
C HIS A 133 5.21 3.57 12.86
N THR A 134 5.47 4.53 11.98
CA THR A 134 6.05 4.29 10.64
C THR A 134 7.52 4.67 10.58
N LEU A 135 8.25 4.08 9.62
CA LEU A 135 9.64 4.45 9.34
C LEU A 135 9.77 5.94 9.02
N VAL A 136 8.85 6.49 8.22
CA VAL A 136 8.91 7.91 7.82
C VAL A 136 8.63 8.83 8.99
N GLN A 137 7.74 8.46 9.92
CA GLN A 137 7.52 9.24 11.13
C GLN A 137 8.79 9.29 11.98
N GLN A 138 9.48 8.15 12.15
CA GLN A 138 10.77 8.13 12.84
C GLN A 138 11.83 9.01 12.15
N LEU A 139 11.89 9.00 10.81
CA LEU A 139 12.81 9.86 10.06
C LEU A 139 12.48 11.36 10.23
N VAL A 140 11.20 11.71 10.35
CA VAL A 140 10.76 13.08 10.65
C VAL A 140 11.16 13.47 12.07
N ASP A 141 10.92 12.60 13.05
CA ASP A 141 11.25 12.84 14.45
C ASP A 141 12.76 13.03 14.66
N ASP A 142 13.57 12.27 13.92
CA ASP A 142 15.03 12.38 13.88
C ASP A 142 15.54 13.61 13.10
N GLY A 143 14.63 14.39 12.49
CA GLY A 143 14.96 15.56 11.66
C GLY A 143 15.69 15.22 10.36
N ARG A 144 15.58 13.97 9.88
CA ARG A 144 16.25 13.47 8.67
C ARG A 144 15.47 13.78 7.39
N ILE A 145 14.16 13.88 7.49
CA ILE A 145 13.26 14.31 6.41
C ILE A 145 12.22 15.28 6.99
N THR A 146 11.64 16.09 6.12
CA THR A 146 10.51 16.96 6.45
C THR A 146 9.18 16.20 6.41
N PRO A 147 8.12 16.68 7.09
CA PRO A 147 6.78 16.11 6.97
C PRO A 147 6.26 16.04 5.53
N GLU A 148 6.61 17.03 4.70
CA GLU A 148 6.23 17.08 3.29
C GLU A 148 6.93 15.98 2.47
N GLU A 149 8.21 15.71 2.75
CA GLU A 149 8.95 14.60 2.13
C GLU A 149 8.40 13.23 2.58
N ALA A 150 8.01 13.09 3.86
CA ALA A 150 7.43 11.87 4.39
C ALA A 150 6.16 11.44 3.63
N ALA A 151 5.30 12.38 3.26
CA ALA A 151 4.05 12.12 2.55
C ALA A 151 4.25 11.47 1.16
N THR A 152 5.38 11.75 0.50
CA THR A 152 5.69 11.22 -0.84
C THR A 152 6.76 10.12 -0.82
N HIS A 153 7.26 9.75 0.36
CA HIS A 153 8.35 8.82 0.50
C HIS A 153 7.95 7.40 0.00
N PRO A 154 8.83 6.68 -0.72
CA PRO A 154 8.55 5.33 -1.22
C PRO A 154 8.27 4.31 -0.11
N GLN A 155 8.83 4.53 1.08
CA GLN A 155 8.71 3.65 2.24
C GLN A 155 7.74 4.18 3.32
N ARG A 156 6.79 5.05 2.95
CA ARG A 156 5.86 5.66 3.91
C ARG A 156 4.97 4.66 4.66
N SER A 157 4.65 3.53 4.03
CA SER A 157 3.81 2.47 4.61
C SER A 157 4.60 1.40 5.37
N ILE A 158 5.91 1.58 5.61
CA ILE A 158 6.67 0.62 6.41
C ILE A 158 6.39 0.87 7.89
N LEU A 159 5.72 -0.08 8.53
CA LEU A 159 5.45 -0.08 9.96
C LEU A 159 6.64 -0.57 10.78
N LEU A 160 6.88 0.11 11.90
CA LEU A 160 7.86 -0.25 12.91
C LEU A 160 7.23 -1.02 14.08
N ARG A 161 5.93 -0.82 14.32
CA ARG A 161 5.16 -1.51 15.37
C ARG A 161 3.79 -1.91 14.84
N ALA A 162 3.41 -3.15 15.08
CA ALA A 162 2.09 -3.72 14.79
C ALA A 162 1.79 -4.84 15.80
N LEU A 163 0.53 -5.29 15.86
CA LEU A 163 0.15 -6.50 16.55
C LEU A 163 0.31 -7.69 15.59
N ASP A 164 1.39 -8.44 15.69
CA ASP A 164 1.70 -9.56 14.80
C ASP A 164 1.83 -10.91 15.53
N GLY A 165 1.57 -10.92 16.85
CA GLY A 165 1.75 -12.09 17.69
C GLY A 165 3.22 -12.45 17.93
N SER A 166 4.16 -11.62 17.51
CA SER A 166 5.58 -11.80 17.78
C SER A 166 6.02 -10.94 18.95
N GLY A 167 6.71 -11.55 19.92
CA GLY A 167 7.28 -10.83 21.07
C GLY A 167 6.26 -10.14 21.98
N GLU A 168 6.78 -9.22 22.80
CA GLU A 168 5.98 -8.32 23.64
C GLU A 168 5.60 -7.07 22.84
N VAL A 169 4.36 -6.61 23.00
CA VAL A 169 3.88 -5.36 22.42
C VAL A 169 3.97 -4.26 23.46
N ASP A 170 4.54 -3.13 23.07
CA ASP A 170 4.61 -1.90 23.85
C ASP A 170 3.73 -0.84 23.17
N PRO A 171 2.43 -0.75 23.52
CA PRO A 171 1.52 0.18 22.90
C PRO A 171 1.62 1.57 23.52
N ASP A 172 1.37 2.61 22.72
CA ASP A 172 1.27 3.97 23.22
C ASP A 172 -0.05 4.12 23.99
N LEU A 173 0.05 4.42 25.30
CA LEU A 173 -1.08 4.53 26.22
C LEU A 173 -1.18 5.95 26.78
N THR A 174 -2.32 6.60 26.59
CA THR A 174 -2.56 7.94 27.14
C THR A 174 -3.93 8.07 27.76
N LEU A 175 -4.00 8.73 28.92
CA LEU A 175 -5.28 9.11 29.55
C LEU A 175 -5.62 10.56 29.20
N ARG A 176 -6.87 10.78 28.79
CA ARG A 176 -7.39 12.08 28.35
C ARG A 176 -8.73 12.37 29.02
N GLU A 177 -9.14 13.63 28.96
CA GLU A 177 -10.44 14.09 29.43
C GLU A 177 -11.30 14.56 28.25
N ALA A 178 -12.48 13.95 28.11
CA ALA A 178 -13.52 14.30 27.16
C ALA A 178 -14.36 15.48 27.67
N GLN A 179 -14.69 16.39 26.77
CA GLN A 179 -15.54 17.54 26.99
C GLN A 179 -16.75 17.45 26.06
N ILE A 180 -17.90 17.97 26.51
CA ILE A 180 -19.09 18.09 25.66
C ILE A 180 -18.75 18.93 24.43
N GLY A 181 -19.16 18.46 23.26
CA GLY A 181 -18.86 19.06 21.96
C GLY A 181 -17.54 18.60 21.34
N ASP A 182 -16.78 17.73 22.01
CA ASP A 182 -15.66 17.05 21.36
C ASP A 182 -16.16 16.10 20.28
N ARG A 183 -15.41 16.06 19.18
CA ARG A 183 -15.61 15.10 18.10
C ARG A 183 -14.34 14.31 17.86
N TYR A 184 -14.42 13.00 17.99
CA TYR A 184 -13.32 12.07 17.76
C TYR A 184 -13.48 11.35 16.43
N LEU A 185 -12.39 11.23 15.68
CA LEU A 185 -12.31 10.44 14.45
C LEU A 185 -11.18 9.43 14.59
N LEU A 186 -11.48 8.14 14.47
CA LEU A 186 -10.47 7.09 14.27
C LEU A 186 -10.52 6.66 12.80
N CYS A 187 -9.38 6.41 12.16
CA CYS A 187 -9.34 5.91 10.80
C CYS A 187 -8.11 5.07 10.48
N SER A 188 -8.24 4.17 9.48
CA SER A 188 -7.10 3.51 8.84
C SER A 188 -6.32 4.46 7.93
N ASP A 189 -5.14 4.03 7.49
CA ASP A 189 -4.27 4.83 6.64
C ASP A 189 -4.89 5.07 5.25
N GLY A 190 -5.79 4.20 4.80
CA GLY A 190 -6.54 4.36 3.55
C GLY A 190 -7.42 5.61 3.52
N LEU A 191 -7.78 6.19 4.67
CA LEU A 191 -8.37 7.53 4.74
C LEU A 191 -7.29 8.63 4.75
N SER A 192 -6.39 8.61 5.73
CA SER A 192 -5.43 9.70 5.97
C SER A 192 -4.31 9.79 4.92
N GLY A 193 -4.09 8.73 4.14
CA GLY A 193 -3.13 8.68 3.06
C GLY A 193 -3.59 9.41 1.79
N VAL A 194 -4.91 9.66 1.65
CA VAL A 194 -5.48 10.32 0.46
C VAL A 194 -6.30 11.57 0.79
N VAL A 195 -6.89 11.65 2.00
CA VAL A 195 -7.65 12.82 2.45
C VAL A 195 -6.76 13.70 3.32
N SER A 196 -6.55 14.95 2.89
CA SER A 196 -5.68 15.90 3.60
C SER A 196 -6.28 16.34 4.95
N ALA A 197 -5.42 16.82 5.86
CA ALA A 197 -5.84 17.32 7.16
C ALA A 197 -6.84 18.49 7.06
N GLU A 198 -6.69 19.37 6.06
CA GLU A 198 -7.61 20.48 5.80
C GLU A 198 -8.99 19.97 5.36
N THR A 199 -9.00 18.91 4.53
CA THR A 199 -10.25 18.30 4.07
C THR A 199 -10.96 17.55 5.20
N LEU A 200 -10.19 16.86 6.06
CA LEU A 200 -10.70 16.25 7.29
C LEU A 200 -11.31 17.33 8.19
N HIS A 201 -10.57 18.40 8.48
CA HIS A 201 -11.03 19.52 9.31
C HIS A 201 -12.31 20.14 8.77
N ALA A 202 -12.36 20.46 7.47
CA ALA A 202 -13.53 21.03 6.82
C ALA A 202 -14.75 20.09 6.89
N THR A 203 -14.56 18.80 6.67
CA THR A 203 -15.66 17.81 6.71
C THR A 203 -16.19 17.64 8.13
N LEU A 204 -15.29 17.50 9.11
CA LEU A 204 -15.64 17.36 10.52
C LEU A 204 -16.29 18.61 11.11
N THR A 205 -15.99 19.80 10.57
CA THR A 205 -16.55 21.07 11.06
C THR A 205 -17.91 21.40 10.45
N ASN A 206 -18.12 21.08 9.17
CA ASN A 206 -19.29 21.58 8.42
C ASN A 206 -20.50 20.63 8.39
N ILE A 207 -20.37 19.40 8.91
CA ILE A 207 -21.42 18.38 8.86
C ILE A 207 -21.72 17.92 10.27
N ASP A 208 -22.95 18.11 10.74
CA ASP A 208 -23.30 17.79 12.12
C ASP A 208 -23.55 16.30 12.37
N ASP A 209 -24.06 15.57 11.37
CA ASP A 209 -24.46 14.16 11.51
C ASP A 209 -23.26 13.21 11.32
N PRO A 210 -22.92 12.38 12.33
CA PRO A 210 -21.82 11.42 12.23
C PRO A 210 -21.93 10.45 11.05
N GLU A 211 -23.13 9.99 10.71
CA GLU A 211 -23.33 9.06 9.59
C GLU A 211 -22.95 9.72 8.26
N GLU A 212 -23.38 10.97 8.06
CA GLU A 212 -23.08 11.74 6.86
C GLU A 212 -21.60 12.07 6.76
N VAL A 213 -20.93 12.38 7.88
CA VAL A 213 -19.48 12.59 7.94
C VAL A 213 -18.74 11.34 7.48
N VAL A 214 -18.97 10.18 8.10
CA VAL A 214 -18.23 8.96 7.72
C VAL A 214 -18.53 8.57 6.28
N ARG A 215 -19.78 8.76 5.80
CA ARG A 215 -20.13 8.55 4.40
C ARG A 215 -19.34 9.46 3.46
N GLN A 216 -19.26 10.75 3.76
CA GLN A 216 -18.54 11.71 2.94
C GLN A 216 -17.02 11.48 2.97
N LEU A 217 -16.44 11.07 4.11
CA LEU A 217 -15.02 10.74 4.21
C LEU A 217 -14.64 9.54 3.33
N ILE A 218 -15.45 8.47 3.35
CA ILE A 218 -15.28 7.32 2.43
C ILE A 218 -15.38 7.77 0.96
N ASP A 219 -16.38 8.59 0.63
CA ASP A 219 -16.55 9.08 -0.75
C ASP A 219 -15.35 9.93 -1.21
N LEU A 220 -14.80 10.76 -0.33
CA LEU A 220 -13.62 11.58 -0.61
C LEU A 220 -12.38 10.72 -0.82
N ALA A 221 -12.16 9.70 0.02
CA ALA A 221 -11.04 8.78 -0.13
C ALA A 221 -11.12 7.98 -1.45
N ASN A 222 -12.32 7.51 -1.80
CA ASN A 222 -12.56 6.83 -3.08
C ASN A 222 -12.38 7.78 -4.29
N ARG A 223 -12.76 9.06 -4.17
CA ARG A 223 -12.45 10.07 -5.22
C ARG A 223 -10.95 10.36 -5.33
N GLY A 224 -10.20 10.21 -4.24
CA GLY A 224 -8.74 10.25 -4.22
C GLY A 224 -8.07 9.02 -4.86
N GLY A 225 -8.85 8.07 -5.39
CA GLY A 225 -8.37 6.87 -6.07
C GLY A 225 -8.61 5.58 -5.29
N GLY A 226 -8.99 5.65 -4.02
CA GLY A 226 -9.28 4.48 -3.17
C GLY A 226 -8.19 3.40 -3.22
N PRO A 227 -6.92 3.74 -2.91
CA PRO A 227 -5.80 2.82 -3.11
C PRO A 227 -5.75 1.67 -2.09
N ASP A 228 -6.45 1.81 -0.97
CA ASP A 228 -6.48 0.85 0.13
C ASP A 228 -7.90 0.65 0.67
N ASN A 229 -8.05 -0.26 1.64
CA ASN A 229 -9.22 -0.35 2.49
C ASN A 229 -9.38 0.95 3.29
N ILE A 230 -10.62 1.44 3.42
CA ILE A 230 -10.89 2.73 4.03
C ILE A 230 -11.88 2.51 5.16
N THR A 231 -11.43 2.70 6.39
CA THR A 231 -12.25 2.52 7.58
C THR A 231 -12.17 3.74 8.48
N CYS A 232 -13.32 4.19 8.98
CA CYS A 232 -13.37 5.25 9.96
C CYS A 232 -14.53 5.11 10.95
N VAL A 233 -14.30 5.60 12.17
CA VAL A 233 -15.26 5.69 13.26
C VAL A 233 -15.29 7.12 13.73
N LEU A 234 -16.48 7.73 13.76
CA LEU A 234 -16.70 9.05 14.32
C LEU A 234 -17.52 8.95 15.61
N ALA A 235 -17.19 9.75 16.62
CA ALA A 235 -18.03 9.91 17.80
C ALA A 235 -18.07 11.37 18.28
N ASP A 236 -19.28 11.84 18.57
CA ASP A 236 -19.56 13.11 19.22
C ASP A 236 -19.82 12.90 20.70
N VAL A 237 -19.15 13.67 21.55
CA VAL A 237 -19.43 13.73 22.98
C VAL A 237 -20.59 14.67 23.23
N ILE A 238 -21.73 14.10 23.60
CA ILE A 238 -22.96 14.83 23.88
C ILE A 238 -23.31 14.79 25.37
N GLU A 239 -24.06 15.78 25.83
CA GLU A 239 -24.62 15.76 27.18
C GLU A 239 -25.77 14.75 27.27
N LEU A 240 -25.73 13.86 28.27
CA LEU A 240 -26.84 12.96 28.54
C LEU A 240 -27.99 13.75 29.16
N THR A 241 -29.05 13.99 28.39
CA THR A 241 -30.30 14.58 28.89
C THR A 241 -31.33 13.48 29.17
N ASP A 242 -32.08 13.60 30.27
CA ASP A 242 -33.10 12.62 30.66
C ASP A 242 -34.09 12.33 29.50
N GLY A 243 -34.18 11.06 29.08
CA GLY A 243 -35.14 10.60 28.05
C GLY A 243 -34.62 10.52 26.61
N GLN A 244 -33.35 10.82 26.33
CA GLN A 244 -32.75 10.55 25.01
C GLN A 244 -32.40 9.05 24.87
N PRO A 245 -32.83 8.38 23.80
CA PRO A 245 -32.40 7.00 23.53
C PRO A 245 -30.88 7.01 23.28
N VAL A 246 -30.13 6.32 24.14
CA VAL A 246 -28.73 6.00 23.87
C VAL A 246 -28.71 5.06 22.65
N PRO A 247 -27.82 5.26 21.65
CA PRO A 247 -27.74 4.38 20.48
C PRO A 247 -27.67 2.92 20.93
N ALA A 248 -28.59 2.10 20.43
CA ALA A 248 -28.98 0.84 21.07
C ALA A 248 -28.25 -0.42 20.57
N GLU A 249 -27.18 -0.29 19.76
CA GLU A 249 -26.35 -1.44 19.37
C GLU A 249 -24.95 -0.99 18.97
N ALA A 250 -23.94 -1.79 19.31
CA ALA A 250 -22.58 -1.54 18.87
C ALA A 250 -22.46 -1.76 17.35
N ALA A 251 -21.88 -0.79 16.65
CA ALA A 251 -21.58 -0.91 15.23
C ALA A 251 -20.27 -1.69 15.04
N VAL A 252 -20.31 -2.74 14.24
CA VAL A 252 -19.12 -3.52 13.85
C VAL A 252 -19.06 -3.56 12.32
N VAL A 253 -17.95 -3.07 11.75
CA VAL A 253 -17.77 -2.95 10.30
C VAL A 253 -16.43 -3.54 9.86
N GLY A 254 -16.25 -3.72 8.54
CA GLY A 254 -15.06 -4.38 7.97
C GLY A 254 -15.11 -5.90 8.12
N ALA A 255 -13.95 -6.55 8.17
CA ALA A 255 -13.81 -8.00 8.30
C ALA A 255 -14.54 -8.55 9.55
N ALA A 256 -14.45 -7.85 10.68
CA ALA A 256 -15.17 -8.21 11.91
C ALA A 256 -16.70 -8.23 11.74
N GLY A 257 -17.27 -7.34 10.89
CA GLY A 257 -18.70 -7.28 10.62
C GLY A 257 -19.20 -8.42 9.73
N MET A 258 -18.40 -8.83 8.74
CA MET A 258 -18.75 -9.92 7.81
C MET A 258 -18.87 -11.29 8.50
N ASN A 259 -18.05 -11.52 9.53
CA ASN A 259 -18.04 -12.78 10.28
C ASN A 259 -19.29 -12.98 11.16
N ARG A 260 -19.89 -11.90 11.69
CA ARG A 260 -21.15 -11.99 12.46
C ARG A 260 -22.35 -12.34 11.58
N SER A 261 -22.43 -11.85 10.33
CA SER A 261 -23.51 -12.24 9.41
C SER A 261 -23.49 -13.71 8.98
N ARG A 262 -22.36 -14.41 9.13
CA ARG A 262 -22.25 -15.86 8.85
C ARG A 262 -22.64 -16.74 10.05
N GLY A 263 -22.68 -16.20 11.26
CA GLY A 263 -23.01 -16.94 12.48
C GLY A 263 -24.35 -16.51 13.08
N ASN A 264 -25.38 -17.37 12.92
CA ASN A 264 -26.65 -17.39 13.65
C ASN A 264 -27.82 -16.54 13.07
N PRO A 265 -28.85 -17.17 12.45
CA PRO A 265 -30.12 -16.52 12.14
C PRO A 265 -31.15 -16.80 13.24
N SER A 266 -31.21 -15.99 14.29
CA SER A 266 -32.35 -15.98 15.20
C SER A 266 -32.54 -14.64 15.93
N GLY A 267 -33.64 -13.95 15.60
CA GLY A 267 -34.38 -13.15 16.59
C GLY A 267 -34.65 -11.65 16.35
N ASN A 268 -35.30 -11.23 15.25
CA ASN A 268 -36.49 -10.34 15.27
C ASN A 268 -36.99 -9.92 13.86
N PRO A 269 -38.31 -9.65 13.67
CA PRO A 269 -38.93 -9.46 12.35
C PRO A 269 -39.19 -7.97 12.03
N ALA A 270 -38.15 -7.13 11.95
CA ALA A 270 -38.28 -5.76 11.44
C ALA A 270 -36.93 -5.29 10.88
N GLY A 271 -36.73 -5.44 9.57
CA GLY A 271 -35.47 -5.04 8.92
C GLY A 271 -35.13 -5.78 7.62
N ARG A 272 -36.00 -6.66 7.12
CA ARG A 272 -35.83 -7.27 5.78
C ARG A 272 -36.21 -6.28 4.68
N VAL A 273 -35.34 -5.31 4.41
CA VAL A 273 -35.22 -4.69 3.09
C VAL A 273 -33.74 -4.44 2.84
N SER A 274 -33.22 -5.00 1.76
CA SER A 274 -31.83 -4.88 1.26
C SER A 274 -30.86 -6.00 1.66
N ALA A 275 -31.23 -7.26 1.43
CA ALA A 275 -30.24 -8.34 1.27
C ALA A 275 -30.83 -9.50 0.46
N VAL A 276 -31.23 -9.24 -0.78
CA VAL A 276 -31.42 -10.31 -1.79
C VAL A 276 -31.03 -9.72 -3.13
N THR A 277 -29.78 -9.94 -3.56
CA THR A 277 -29.40 -10.31 -4.94
C THR A 277 -27.87 -10.50 -4.97
N ALA A 278 -27.41 -11.70 -4.62
CA ALA A 278 -26.12 -12.21 -5.05
C ALA A 278 -26.27 -13.73 -5.22
N PRO A 279 -26.10 -14.29 -6.43
CA PRO A 279 -26.17 -15.73 -6.63
C PRO A 279 -24.86 -16.38 -6.19
N GLN A 280 -24.95 -17.37 -5.31
CA GLN A 280 -23.85 -18.31 -5.03
C GLN A 280 -23.83 -19.40 -6.12
N PRO A 281 -22.65 -19.93 -6.50
CA PRO A 281 -22.55 -21.08 -7.39
C PRO A 281 -22.71 -22.37 -6.57
N ALA A 282 -23.60 -23.26 -7.00
CA ALA A 282 -23.64 -24.65 -6.58
C ALA A 282 -23.26 -25.54 -7.76
N ILE A 283 -22.24 -26.37 -7.57
CA ILE A 283 -21.85 -27.46 -8.44
C ILE A 283 -22.80 -28.64 -8.16
N THR A 284 -23.43 -29.22 -9.18
CA THR A 284 -23.70 -30.67 -9.32
C THR A 284 -24.19 -31.02 -10.73
N ASP A 285 -23.89 -32.25 -11.12
CA ASP A 285 -23.92 -32.88 -12.44
C ASP A 285 -25.30 -33.11 -13.12
N ASP A 286 -25.20 -33.40 -14.43
CA ASP A 286 -26.03 -34.25 -15.30
C ASP A 286 -27.53 -33.96 -15.57
N ASP A 287 -27.76 -33.49 -16.80
CA ASP A 287 -28.54 -34.13 -17.89
C ASP A 287 -30.11 -34.26 -17.86
N PHE A 288 -30.67 -33.86 -19.02
CA PHE A 288 -31.97 -34.17 -19.66
C PHE A 288 -33.30 -33.40 -19.36
N ASP A 289 -33.77 -32.78 -20.47
CA ASP A 289 -35.11 -32.61 -21.06
C ASP A 289 -36.14 -31.53 -20.64
N GLU A 290 -36.51 -30.77 -21.68
CA GLU A 290 -37.50 -29.69 -21.92
C GLU A 290 -39.01 -30.14 -21.84
N PRO A 291 -40.02 -29.29 -22.17
CA PRO A 291 -40.20 -27.83 -22.00
C PRO A 291 -41.63 -27.46 -21.48
N GLY A 292 -41.89 -26.17 -21.17
CA GLY A 292 -43.26 -25.73 -20.92
C GLY A 292 -43.51 -24.24 -20.67
N VAL A 293 -43.95 -23.55 -21.73
CA VAL A 293 -44.84 -22.36 -21.75
C VAL A 293 -44.19 -20.97 -21.63
N GLN A 294 -44.10 -20.33 -22.81
CA GLN A 294 -43.92 -18.90 -23.02
C GLN A 294 -45.20 -18.12 -22.67
N THR A 295 -45.08 -17.05 -21.90
CA THR A 295 -45.93 -15.85 -22.09
C THR A 295 -45.09 -14.58 -21.98
N SER A 296 -45.26 -13.73 -22.99
CA SER A 296 -44.55 -12.48 -23.22
C SER A 296 -45.04 -11.33 -22.33
N ARG A 297 -44.14 -10.54 -21.73
CA ARG A 297 -44.01 -9.08 -22.01
C ARG A 297 -42.94 -8.36 -21.18
N ARG A 298 -42.31 -7.41 -21.87
CA ARG A 298 -41.46 -6.26 -21.47
C ARG A 298 -39.99 -6.53 -21.18
N SER A 299 -39.20 -6.31 -22.23
CA SER A 299 -37.75 -6.13 -22.24
C SER A 299 -37.32 -4.82 -21.55
N PRO A 300 -36.31 -4.84 -20.67
CA PRO A 300 -35.53 -3.65 -20.34
C PRO A 300 -34.40 -3.47 -21.35
N LYS A 301 -34.15 -2.21 -21.74
CA LYS A 301 -33.10 -1.81 -22.69
C LYS A 301 -31.72 -2.32 -22.25
N ARG A 302 -31.08 -3.10 -23.12
CA ARG A 302 -29.66 -3.49 -23.05
C ARG A 302 -28.81 -2.21 -23.07
N ARG A 303 -28.32 -1.75 -21.90
CA ARG A 303 -27.27 -0.73 -21.86
C ARG A 303 -26.03 -1.35 -22.52
N ARG A 304 -25.67 -0.80 -23.67
CA ARG A 304 -24.49 -1.16 -24.46
C ARG A 304 -23.29 -0.89 -23.56
N VAL A 305 -22.68 -1.94 -22.98
CA VAL A 305 -21.39 -1.90 -22.26
C VAL A 305 -20.19 -1.86 -23.21
N TRP A 306 -20.46 -2.02 -24.51
CA TRP A 306 -19.45 -1.98 -25.56
C TRP A 306 -18.67 -0.65 -25.68
N PRO A 307 -19.24 0.56 -25.48
CA PRO A 307 -18.45 1.78 -25.59
C PRO A 307 -17.48 1.95 -24.42
N VAL A 308 -17.78 1.46 -23.21
CA VAL A 308 -16.87 1.58 -22.04
C VAL A 308 -15.65 0.67 -22.21
N LEU A 309 -15.86 -0.56 -22.67
CA LEU A 309 -14.79 -1.51 -22.96
C LEU A 309 -13.87 -1.00 -24.10
N VAL A 310 -14.44 -0.35 -25.12
CA VAL A 310 -13.66 0.28 -26.19
C VAL A 310 -12.86 1.48 -25.67
N THR A 311 -13.40 2.30 -24.77
CA THR A 311 -12.66 3.43 -24.19
C THR A 311 -11.50 2.97 -23.33
N VAL A 312 -11.68 1.94 -22.50
CA VAL A 312 -10.60 1.40 -21.64
C VAL A 312 -9.49 0.79 -22.49
N LEU A 313 -9.83 0.03 -23.53
CA LEU A 313 -8.84 -0.51 -24.47
C LEU A 313 -8.11 0.60 -25.26
N ALA A 314 -8.82 1.65 -25.66
CA ALA A 314 -8.21 2.79 -26.35
C ALA A 314 -7.22 3.55 -25.44
N VAL A 315 -7.58 3.80 -24.19
CA VAL A 315 -6.69 4.45 -23.21
C VAL A 315 -5.48 3.57 -22.91
N GLY A 316 -5.67 2.27 -22.71
CA GLY A 316 -4.57 1.32 -22.52
C GLY A 316 -3.59 1.31 -23.71
N ALA A 317 -4.10 1.31 -24.94
CA ALA A 317 -3.27 1.37 -26.15
C ALA A 317 -2.50 2.69 -26.26
N VAL A 318 -3.10 3.82 -25.87
CA VAL A 318 -2.41 5.12 -25.82
C VAL A 318 -1.31 5.13 -24.76
N VAL A 319 -1.56 4.61 -23.56
CA VAL A 319 -0.54 4.55 -22.50
C VAL A 319 0.64 3.67 -22.91
N VAL A 320 0.38 2.51 -23.52
CA VAL A 320 1.44 1.64 -24.05
C VAL A 320 2.19 2.32 -25.20
N GLY A 321 1.49 3.02 -26.09
CA GLY A 321 2.09 3.77 -27.18
C GLY A 321 2.97 4.93 -26.70
N VAL A 322 2.50 5.70 -25.71
CA VAL A 322 3.25 6.82 -25.10
C VAL A 322 4.44 6.30 -24.31
N GLY A 323 4.28 5.26 -23.50
CA GLY A 323 5.38 4.63 -22.77
C GLY A 323 6.44 4.05 -23.71
N GLY A 324 6.01 3.38 -24.79
CA GLY A 324 6.89 2.88 -25.83
C GLY A 324 7.60 4.01 -26.60
N TYR A 325 6.92 5.12 -26.87
CA TYR A 325 7.50 6.28 -27.54
C TYR A 325 8.54 6.99 -26.66
N VAL A 326 8.25 7.21 -25.38
CA VAL A 326 9.19 7.83 -24.43
C VAL A 326 10.41 6.92 -24.22
N GLY A 327 10.21 5.62 -24.07
CA GLY A 327 11.30 4.65 -24.00
C GLY A 327 12.16 4.63 -25.27
N TRP A 328 11.54 4.65 -26.45
CA TRP A 328 12.24 4.72 -27.73
C TRP A 328 12.99 6.04 -27.91
N GLN A 329 12.41 7.16 -27.51
CA GLN A 329 13.07 8.46 -27.57
C GLN A 329 14.32 8.51 -26.68
N TRP A 330 14.22 8.00 -25.44
CA TRP A 330 15.36 7.92 -24.53
C TRP A 330 16.50 7.06 -25.10
N THR A 331 16.21 5.96 -25.82
CA THR A 331 17.26 5.16 -26.47
C THR A 331 17.91 5.87 -27.65
N GLN A 332 17.21 6.79 -28.34
CA GLN A 332 17.79 7.56 -29.45
C GLN A 332 18.76 8.67 -28.99
N ASP A 333 18.68 9.07 -27.72
CA ASP A 333 19.52 10.14 -27.15
C ASP A 333 20.85 9.64 -26.56
N GLN A 334 21.11 8.33 -26.61
CA GLN A 334 22.35 7.73 -26.10
C GLN A 334 23.33 7.44 -27.24
N PHE A 335 24.59 7.82 -27.06
CA PHE A 335 25.68 7.50 -27.98
C PHE A 335 26.82 6.83 -27.23
N PHE A 336 27.53 5.93 -27.90
CA PHE A 336 28.77 5.37 -27.37
C PHE A 336 29.77 5.06 -28.48
N VAL A 337 31.05 5.09 -28.14
CA VAL A 337 32.15 4.70 -29.04
C VAL A 337 32.50 3.25 -28.75
N GLY A 338 32.51 2.41 -29.77
CA GLY A 338 32.82 0.98 -29.64
C GLY A 338 33.57 0.41 -30.84
N ALA A 339 33.94 -0.87 -30.76
CA ALA A 339 34.58 -1.59 -31.87
C ALA A 339 33.55 -2.40 -32.69
N ARG A 340 33.58 -2.23 -34.02
CA ARG A 340 32.95 -3.14 -34.98
C ARG A 340 34.03 -3.89 -35.75
N GLY A 341 34.35 -5.10 -35.30
CA GLY A 341 35.51 -5.83 -35.85
C GLY A 341 36.81 -5.11 -35.49
N ASP A 342 37.61 -4.72 -36.49
CA ASP A 342 38.85 -3.96 -36.29
C ASP A 342 38.67 -2.44 -36.52
N GLU A 343 37.44 -1.93 -36.66
CA GLU A 343 37.17 -0.50 -36.85
C GLU A 343 36.53 0.12 -35.60
N VAL A 344 37.00 1.31 -35.21
CA VAL A 344 36.34 2.16 -34.20
C VAL A 344 35.15 2.86 -34.83
N VAL A 345 33.97 2.69 -34.24
CA VAL A 345 32.73 3.28 -34.74
C VAL A 345 31.95 3.96 -33.61
N ILE A 346 31.12 4.93 -33.98
CA ILE A 346 30.18 5.59 -33.07
C ILE A 346 28.82 4.92 -33.25
N TYR A 347 28.28 4.40 -32.16
CA TYR A 347 26.96 3.81 -32.06
C TYR A 347 25.96 4.81 -31.48
N ARG A 348 24.70 4.72 -31.91
CA ARG A 348 23.53 5.33 -31.25
C ARG A 348 22.68 4.22 -30.65
N GLY A 349 22.37 4.32 -29.37
CA GLY A 349 21.63 3.32 -28.61
C GLY A 349 22.31 2.91 -27.31
N ILE A 350 21.78 1.86 -26.68
CA ILE A 350 22.24 1.34 -25.39
C ILE A 350 23.02 0.06 -25.63
N GLN A 351 24.19 -0.06 -24.99
CA GLN A 351 25.05 -1.24 -25.03
C GLN A 351 24.49 -2.39 -24.17
N GLN A 352 23.23 -2.77 -24.38
CA GLN A 352 22.61 -3.94 -23.77
C GLN A 352 21.85 -4.72 -24.84
N GLN A 353 22.10 -6.03 -24.88
CA GLN A 353 21.39 -6.94 -25.76
C GLN A 353 20.19 -7.52 -25.00
N VAL A 354 18.97 -7.17 -25.42
CA VAL A 354 17.73 -7.71 -24.84
C VAL A 354 17.19 -8.77 -25.79
N GLY A 355 17.56 -10.03 -25.56
CA GLY A 355 17.16 -11.15 -26.41
C GLY A 355 17.77 -11.07 -27.82
N PRO A 356 16.99 -11.28 -28.91
CA PRO A 356 17.50 -11.25 -30.29
C PRO A 356 17.61 -9.85 -30.90
N LEU A 357 17.29 -8.78 -30.15
CA LEU A 357 17.25 -7.41 -30.66
C LEU A 357 18.52 -6.64 -30.26
N GLU A 358 19.28 -6.17 -31.25
CA GLU A 358 20.36 -5.21 -31.06
C GLU A 358 19.75 -3.81 -30.96
N LEU A 359 19.85 -3.17 -29.79
CA LEU A 359 19.29 -1.83 -29.51
C LEU A 359 20.28 -0.70 -29.84
N PHE A 360 21.21 -0.94 -30.76
CA PHE A 360 22.21 0.03 -31.18
C PHE A 360 22.48 -0.05 -32.70
N GLU A 361 22.73 1.11 -33.31
CA GLU A 361 23.03 1.27 -34.74
C GLU A 361 24.36 1.98 -34.90
N VAL A 362 25.15 1.60 -35.91
CA VAL A 362 26.35 2.37 -36.30
C VAL A 362 25.93 3.64 -37.01
N VAL A 363 26.18 4.79 -36.39
CA VAL A 363 25.88 6.09 -36.98
C VAL A 363 27.07 6.62 -37.78
N LYS A 364 28.30 6.32 -37.35
CA LYS A 364 29.51 6.80 -38.05
C LYS A 364 30.68 5.84 -37.92
N GLY A 365 31.20 5.40 -39.07
CA GLY A 365 32.51 4.75 -39.18
C GLY A 365 33.61 5.81 -39.19
N THR A 366 34.70 5.56 -38.47
CA THR A 366 35.79 6.54 -38.35
C THR A 366 37.04 6.15 -39.14
N GLY A 367 37.07 4.95 -39.72
CA GLY A 367 38.22 4.43 -40.46
C GLY A 367 39.47 4.16 -39.61
N LEU A 368 39.41 4.41 -38.29
CA LEU A 368 40.49 4.17 -37.35
C LEU A 368 40.50 2.70 -36.94
N GLN A 369 41.65 2.04 -37.13
CA GLN A 369 41.78 0.62 -36.79
C GLN A 369 42.08 0.43 -35.30
N VAL A 370 41.31 -0.43 -34.63
CA VAL A 370 41.48 -0.76 -33.21
C VAL A 370 42.89 -1.33 -32.97
N SER A 371 43.41 -2.11 -33.91
CA SER A 371 44.77 -2.65 -33.89
C SER A 371 45.88 -1.60 -33.77
N THR A 372 45.66 -0.37 -34.24
CA THR A 372 46.65 0.72 -34.20
C THR A 372 46.69 1.48 -32.86
N LEU A 373 45.69 1.27 -32.00
CA LEU A 373 45.55 1.91 -30.70
C LEU A 373 46.48 1.33 -29.63
N SER A 374 46.69 2.06 -28.55
CA SER A 374 47.36 1.56 -27.35
C SER A 374 46.52 0.50 -26.64
N ASP A 375 47.14 -0.44 -25.91
CA ASP A 375 46.40 -1.51 -25.23
C ASP A 375 45.36 -1.02 -24.19
N PRO A 376 45.58 0.08 -23.45
CA PRO A 376 44.54 0.70 -22.62
C PRO A 376 43.36 1.20 -23.46
N ASP A 377 43.64 1.90 -24.57
CA ASP A 377 42.59 2.44 -25.44
C ASP A 377 41.78 1.32 -26.11
N LYS A 378 42.41 0.18 -26.42
CA LYS A 378 41.71 -1.00 -26.95
C LYS A 378 40.71 -1.57 -25.95
N ALA A 379 41.09 -1.65 -24.67
CA ALA A 379 40.21 -2.17 -23.63
C ALA A 379 38.98 -1.26 -23.42
N ASP A 380 39.19 0.05 -23.40
CA ASP A 380 38.11 1.03 -23.23
C ASP A 380 37.13 1.00 -24.42
N ILE A 381 37.64 0.89 -25.65
CA ILE A 381 36.81 0.79 -26.86
C ILE A 381 36.04 -0.53 -26.94
N GLN A 382 36.61 -1.64 -26.43
CA GLN A 382 35.90 -2.92 -26.33
C GLN A 382 34.79 -2.90 -25.27
N GLN A 383 34.99 -2.14 -24.19
CA GLN A 383 33.99 -1.98 -23.14
C GLN A 383 32.88 -0.98 -23.52
N GLY A 384 33.11 -0.12 -24.51
CA GLY A 384 32.16 0.88 -24.97
C GLY A 384 32.19 2.14 -24.11
N ILE A 385 32.54 3.26 -24.72
CA ILE A 385 32.70 4.54 -24.03
C ILE A 385 31.45 5.39 -24.26
N PRO A 386 30.65 5.70 -23.22
CA PRO A 386 29.47 6.54 -23.37
C PRO A 386 29.87 7.98 -23.73
N VAL A 387 29.14 8.58 -24.67
CA VAL A 387 29.34 9.96 -25.12
C VAL A 387 28.00 10.67 -25.28
N GLU A 388 27.94 11.96 -24.96
CA GLU A 388 26.69 12.73 -24.95
C GLU A 388 26.25 13.15 -26.37
N SER A 389 27.16 13.13 -27.34
CA SER A 389 26.88 13.51 -28.72
C SER A 389 27.87 12.88 -29.71
N ILE A 390 27.51 12.90 -30.99
CA ILE A 390 28.40 12.48 -32.08
C ILE A 390 29.68 13.33 -32.09
N ASP A 391 29.57 14.64 -31.83
CA ASP A 391 30.71 15.55 -31.82
C ASP A 391 31.66 15.24 -30.67
N ASP A 392 31.13 14.86 -29.51
CA ASP A 392 31.96 14.43 -28.37
C ASP A 392 32.59 13.06 -28.62
N GLY A 393 31.89 12.16 -29.31
CA GLY A 393 32.46 10.92 -29.85
C GLY A 393 33.65 11.19 -30.77
N ILE A 394 33.54 12.14 -31.70
CA ILE A 394 34.62 12.53 -32.61
C ILE A 394 35.80 13.16 -31.85
N LYS A 395 35.54 14.06 -30.90
CA LYS A 395 36.59 14.64 -30.04
C LYS A 395 37.33 13.56 -29.25
N ARG A 396 36.59 12.59 -28.72
CA ARG A 396 37.16 11.48 -27.93
C ARG A 396 38.05 10.59 -28.79
N ILE A 397 37.61 10.26 -30.00
CA ILE A 397 38.37 9.46 -30.97
C ILE A 397 39.64 10.20 -31.43
N THR A 398 39.56 11.52 -31.63
CA THR A 398 40.72 12.35 -32.00
C THR A 398 41.78 12.41 -30.89
N GLY A 399 41.39 12.19 -29.64
CA GLY A 399 42.28 12.12 -28.49
C GLY A 399 42.98 10.76 -28.27
N LEU A 400 42.61 9.72 -29.04
CA LEU A 400 43.23 8.40 -28.94
C LEU A 400 44.64 8.42 -29.53
N LYS A 401 45.62 7.87 -28.81
CA LYS A 401 47.03 7.94 -29.21
C LYS A 401 47.39 6.71 -30.06
N PRO A 402 47.90 6.89 -31.29
CA PRO A 402 48.43 5.76 -32.06
C PRO A 402 49.64 5.16 -31.36
N SER A 403 49.72 3.83 -31.38
CA SER A 403 50.84 3.09 -30.81
C SER A 403 52.14 3.44 -31.54
N THR A 404 53.05 4.15 -30.87
CA THR A 404 54.39 4.40 -31.40
C THR A 404 55.25 3.14 -31.21
N SER A 405 55.15 2.17 -32.13
CA SER A 405 56.21 1.17 -32.31
C SER A 405 56.79 1.28 -33.72
N LYS A 406 58.08 1.62 -33.77
CA LYS A 406 58.87 1.78 -34.99
C LYS A 406 59.06 0.44 -35.69
N SER A 407 59.02 0.48 -37.02
CA SER A 407 59.48 -0.55 -37.96
C SER A 407 60.85 -1.14 -37.59
N THR A 408 61.02 -2.45 -37.73
CA THR A 408 62.33 -3.09 -38.00
C THR A 408 62.12 -4.23 -39.01
N PRO A 409 62.97 -4.40 -40.06
CA PRO A 409 62.77 -5.38 -41.14
C PRO A 409 63.20 -6.81 -40.72
N PRO A 410 62.86 -7.85 -41.51
CA PRO A 410 63.06 -9.24 -41.13
C PRO A 410 64.52 -9.68 -41.37
N ALA A 411 65.14 -10.33 -40.39
CA ALA A 411 66.42 -11.00 -40.54
C ALA A 411 66.36 -12.48 -40.11
N SER A 412 66.40 -13.34 -41.13
CA SER A 412 67.16 -14.60 -41.27
C SER A 412 67.36 -15.57 -40.08
N THR A 413 66.72 -16.75 -40.21
CA THR A 413 67.26 -18.14 -40.09
C THR A 413 68.36 -18.52 -39.07
N SER A 414 67.96 -19.42 -38.13
CA SER A 414 68.62 -20.68 -37.65
C SER A 414 70.02 -20.64 -36.97
N PRO A 415 70.47 -21.69 -36.23
CA PRO A 415 69.85 -22.99 -35.90
C PRO A 415 69.89 -23.43 -34.40
N THR A 416 69.18 -24.54 -34.15
CA THR A 416 69.24 -25.56 -33.08
C THR A 416 70.63 -25.83 -32.45
N PRO A 417 70.68 -26.29 -31.18
CA PRO A 417 71.33 -27.58 -30.91
C PRO A 417 70.55 -28.52 -29.98
N THR A 418 70.82 -29.81 -30.20
CA THR A 418 70.24 -31.01 -29.58
C THR A 418 71.14 -31.55 -28.44
N ALA A 419 70.52 -32.35 -27.54
CA ALA A 419 71.10 -33.43 -26.69
C ALA A 419 71.65 -33.00 -25.30
N THR A 420 71.59 -33.74 -24.18
CA THR A 420 71.45 -35.19 -23.90
C THR A 420 71.04 -35.46 -22.42
N LYS A 421 70.43 -36.63 -22.18
CA LYS A 421 70.10 -37.35 -20.91
C LYS A 421 71.18 -37.44 -19.80
N LYS A 422 70.73 -37.62 -18.54
CA LYS A 422 71.16 -38.63 -17.50
C LYS A 422 70.11 -38.65 -16.37
N SER A 423 69.31 -39.71 -16.18
CA SER A 423 69.51 -40.93 -15.35
C SER A 423 69.89 -40.67 -13.88
N GLN A 424 68.94 -40.94 -12.98
CA GLN A 424 68.99 -42.06 -12.02
C GLN A 424 67.62 -42.72 -11.96
#